data_AF-A7IBW1-F1
#
_entry.id   AF-A7IBW1-F1
#
_cell.length_a   1.000
_cell.length_b   1.000
_cell.length_c   1.000
_cell.angle_alpha   90.00
_cell.angle_beta   90.00
_cell.angle_gamma   90.00
#
_symmetry.space_group_name_H-M   'P 1'
#
loop_
_entity.id
_entity.type
_entity.pdbx_description
1 polymer ?
#
loop_
_entity_poly.entity_id
_entity_poly.type
_entity_poly.pdbx_seq_one_letter_code
_entity_poly.pdbx_strand_id
1 'polypeptide(L)'
;MNDHNNASKKDRIPAARESFSGRLLTDRQFDEAIAITTIIEQEIRQSGSFKEKLGDYSYAFARTQTFDVIKAEGIIRDLFKERTGQSMNQMREDIAKREEAITDTQRAEAYARACAIGELMADSPKMSFHRAFTHQAKQLGEAVGVTDACARRLMREEFNAAEGSELQAWGKELDETIYRPQIEAEKTERSNSRSKDDESSGPPSRSPRMARAAFRRSGPQ
;
A
#
# COMPACT_ATOMS: atom_id res chain seq x y z
N MET A 1 15.63 -17.24 23.08
CA MET A 1 16.27 -17.85 21.90
C MET A 1 15.23 -18.69 21.18
N ASN A 2 14.67 -18.18 20.07
CA ASN A 2 14.00 -18.96 19.02
C ASN A 2 13.73 -18.02 17.82
N ASP A 3 14.82 -17.48 17.25
CA ASP A 3 14.83 -16.70 16.01
C ASP A 3 14.86 -17.61 14.77
N HIS A 4 14.02 -18.64 14.70
CA HIS A 4 14.12 -19.69 13.66
C HIS A 4 12.82 -19.99 12.89
N ASN A 5 11.91 -19.04 12.72
CA ASN A 5 10.73 -19.29 11.87
C ASN A 5 10.34 -18.21 10.85
N ASN A 6 11.25 -17.28 10.53
CA ASN A 6 11.00 -16.26 9.50
C ASN A 6 11.71 -16.54 8.16
N ALA A 7 12.41 -17.67 8.03
CA ALA A 7 13.16 -18.06 6.83
C ALA A 7 12.45 -19.09 5.93
N SER A 8 11.26 -19.59 6.30
CA SER A 8 10.53 -20.64 5.56
C SER A 8 9.41 -20.13 4.64
N LYS A 9 9.04 -18.85 4.74
CA LYS A 9 8.24 -18.11 3.74
C LYS A 9 9.15 -17.42 2.71
N LYS A 10 10.25 -18.06 2.31
CA LYS A 10 10.99 -17.61 1.13
C LYS A 10 10.03 -17.70 -0.04
N ASP A 11 9.76 -16.56 -0.69
CA ASP A 11 9.08 -16.45 -1.96
C ASP A 11 9.50 -17.63 -2.84
N ARG A 12 8.61 -18.61 -3.00
CA ARG A 12 8.90 -19.85 -3.73
C ARG A 12 8.80 -19.60 -5.24
N ILE A 13 9.23 -18.42 -5.68
CA ILE A 13 9.17 -17.98 -7.07
C ILE A 13 9.90 -18.96 -7.99
N PRO A 14 11.09 -19.51 -7.65
CA PRO A 14 11.71 -20.55 -8.47
C PRO A 14 10.84 -21.81 -8.59
N ALA A 15 10.21 -22.25 -7.51
CA ALA A 15 9.31 -23.42 -7.55
C ALA A 15 8.04 -23.13 -8.37
N ALA A 16 7.47 -21.93 -8.22
CA ALA A 16 6.35 -21.47 -9.03
C ALA A 16 6.73 -21.36 -10.51
N ARG A 17 7.96 -20.96 -10.86
CA ARG A 17 8.45 -20.94 -12.25
C ARG A 17 8.53 -22.34 -12.83
N GLU A 18 8.99 -23.30 -12.03
CA GLU A 18 9.10 -24.71 -12.41
C GLU A 18 7.78 -25.49 -12.33
N SER A 19 6.69 -24.85 -11.90
CA SER A 19 5.36 -25.46 -11.82
C SER A 19 4.76 -25.71 -13.21
N PHE A 20 3.66 -26.48 -13.24
CA PHE A 20 2.94 -26.77 -14.48
C PHE A 20 2.50 -25.48 -15.18
N SER A 21 1.80 -24.58 -14.48
CA SER A 21 1.39 -23.30 -15.08
C SER A 21 2.59 -22.39 -15.34
N GLY A 22 3.59 -22.40 -14.46
CA GLY A 22 4.79 -21.56 -14.56
C GLY A 22 5.61 -21.79 -15.83
N ARG A 23 5.85 -23.04 -16.20
CA ARG A 23 6.65 -23.41 -17.39
C ARG A 23 5.98 -23.08 -18.71
N LEU A 24 4.66 -22.93 -18.73
CA LEU A 24 3.88 -22.64 -19.93
C LEU A 24 3.83 -21.14 -20.26
N LEU A 25 4.32 -20.29 -19.36
CA LEU A 25 4.34 -18.84 -19.53
C LEU A 25 5.68 -18.36 -20.07
N THR A 26 5.64 -17.32 -20.91
CA THR A 26 6.82 -16.49 -21.18
C THR A 26 7.28 -15.80 -19.89
N ASP A 27 8.53 -15.35 -19.82
CA ASP A 27 9.06 -14.67 -18.62
C ASP A 27 8.18 -13.47 -18.24
N ARG A 28 7.78 -12.66 -19.22
CA ARG A 28 6.90 -11.50 -18.98
C ARG A 28 5.54 -11.90 -18.42
N GLN A 29 4.91 -12.93 -18.97
CA GLN A 29 3.61 -13.42 -18.47
C GLN A 29 3.74 -13.99 -17.05
N PHE A 30 4.84 -14.67 -16.77
CA PHE A 30 5.14 -15.20 -15.45
C PHE A 30 5.32 -14.08 -14.42
N ASP A 31 6.14 -13.07 -14.72
CA ASP A 31 6.37 -11.93 -13.83
C ASP A 31 5.07 -11.18 -13.51
N GLU A 32 4.23 -10.96 -14.54
CA GLU A 32 2.91 -10.34 -14.38
C GLU A 32 1.99 -11.19 -13.49
N ALA A 33 1.93 -12.50 -13.73
CA ALA A 33 1.13 -13.41 -12.92
C ALA A 33 1.62 -13.46 -11.46
N ILE A 34 2.93 -13.45 -11.22
CA ILE A 34 3.50 -13.39 -9.86
C ILE A 34 3.09 -12.09 -9.17
N ALA A 35 3.18 -10.93 -9.84
CA ALA A 35 2.73 -9.67 -9.28
C ALA A 35 1.24 -9.72 -8.89
N ILE A 36 0.38 -10.30 -9.73
CA ILE A 36 -1.03 -10.52 -9.43
C ILE A 36 -1.21 -11.39 -8.18
N THR A 37 -0.45 -12.50 -8.05
CA THR A 37 -0.57 -13.37 -6.87
C THR A 37 -0.19 -12.66 -5.57
N THR A 38 0.75 -11.70 -5.61
CA THR A 38 1.13 -10.88 -4.44
C THR A 38 0.02 -9.91 -4.07
N ILE A 39 -0.61 -9.26 -5.06
CA ILE A 39 -1.77 -8.39 -4.83
C ILE A 39 -2.92 -9.17 -4.19
N ILE A 40 -3.20 -10.38 -4.69
CA ILE A 40 -4.24 -11.23 -4.13
C ILE A 40 -3.91 -11.68 -2.70
N GLU A 41 -2.65 -12.05 -2.42
CA GLU A 41 -2.23 -12.38 -1.06
C GLU A 41 -2.45 -11.20 -0.11
N GLN A 42 -2.10 -9.98 -0.56
CA GLN A 42 -2.31 -8.77 0.22
C GLN A 42 -3.80 -8.51 0.46
N GLU A 43 -4.67 -8.70 -0.54
CA GLU A 43 -6.11 -8.55 -0.36
C GLU A 43 -6.66 -9.55 0.67
N ILE A 44 -6.23 -10.81 0.63
CA ILE A 44 -6.64 -11.83 1.61
C ILE A 44 -6.20 -11.40 3.03
N ARG A 45 -4.97 -10.89 3.17
CA ARG A 45 -4.47 -10.36 4.46
C ARG A 45 -5.19 -9.08 4.89
N GLN A 46 -5.65 -8.26 3.96
CA GLN A 46 -6.27 -6.98 4.29
C GLN A 46 -7.75 -7.15 4.70
N SER A 47 -8.50 -7.96 3.96
CA SER A 47 -9.97 -8.04 4.04
C SER A 47 -10.51 -9.45 4.26
N GLY A 48 -9.68 -10.50 4.10
CA GLY A 48 -10.17 -11.89 4.13
C GLY A 48 -10.99 -12.25 2.88
N SER A 49 -10.91 -11.44 1.82
CA SER A 49 -11.59 -11.68 0.55
C SER A 49 -10.59 -11.75 -0.60
N PHE A 50 -11.00 -12.28 -1.75
CA PHE A 50 -10.14 -12.30 -2.95
C PHE A 50 -10.89 -12.48 -4.26
N LYS A 51 -12.14 -12.95 -4.25
CA LYS A 51 -12.86 -13.35 -5.47
C LYS A 51 -13.00 -12.22 -6.49
N GLU A 52 -13.34 -11.01 -6.03
CA GLU A 52 -13.47 -9.84 -6.91
C GLU A 52 -12.12 -9.47 -7.53
N LYS A 53 -11.07 -9.29 -6.71
CA LYS A 53 -9.71 -9.01 -7.19
C LYS A 53 -9.21 -10.09 -8.14
N LEU A 54 -9.43 -11.36 -7.82
CA LEU A 54 -9.05 -12.46 -8.69
C LEU A 54 -9.78 -12.37 -10.04
N GLY A 55 -11.09 -12.10 -10.05
CA GLY A 55 -11.84 -11.91 -11.28
C GLY A 55 -11.31 -10.75 -12.13
N ASP A 56 -11.12 -9.59 -11.51
CA ASP A 56 -10.61 -8.37 -12.17
C ASP A 56 -9.23 -8.60 -12.78
N TYR A 57 -8.29 -9.15 -12.00
CA TYR A 57 -6.94 -9.40 -12.48
C TYR A 57 -6.86 -10.55 -13.47
N SER A 58 -7.70 -11.58 -13.35
CA SER A 58 -7.76 -12.65 -14.37
C SER A 58 -8.26 -12.11 -15.70
N TYR A 59 -9.27 -11.23 -15.67
CA TYR A 59 -9.76 -10.56 -16.87
C TYR A 59 -8.68 -9.66 -17.49
N ALA A 60 -8.03 -8.82 -16.68
CA ALA A 60 -6.95 -7.95 -17.15
C ALA A 60 -5.77 -8.74 -17.73
N PHE A 61 -5.38 -9.83 -17.06
CA PHE A 61 -4.29 -10.70 -17.49
C PHE A 61 -4.61 -11.40 -18.81
N ALA A 62 -5.84 -11.91 -19.00
CA ALA A 62 -6.22 -12.59 -20.24
C ALA A 62 -6.37 -11.63 -21.44
N ARG A 63 -6.73 -10.36 -21.20
CA ARG A 63 -7.14 -9.39 -22.25
C ARG A 63 -6.12 -9.22 -23.38
N THR A 64 -4.82 -9.34 -23.08
CA THR A 64 -3.73 -9.13 -24.03
C THR A 64 -3.03 -10.45 -24.41
N GLN A 65 -3.61 -11.59 -24.05
CA GLN A 65 -2.98 -12.91 -24.15
C GLN A 65 -3.77 -13.83 -25.07
N THR A 66 -3.19 -14.99 -25.37
CA THR A 66 -3.79 -16.02 -26.25
C THR A 66 -4.73 -16.98 -25.51
N PHE A 67 -4.88 -16.83 -24.20
CA PHE A 67 -5.74 -17.65 -23.35
C PHE A 67 -6.91 -16.86 -22.79
N ASP A 68 -8.00 -17.56 -22.47
CA ASP A 68 -9.21 -16.96 -21.89
C ASP A 68 -9.09 -16.68 -20.38
N VAL A 69 -10.11 -16.01 -19.84
CA VAL A 69 -10.19 -15.60 -18.43
C VAL A 69 -10.19 -16.80 -17.48
N ILE A 70 -10.84 -17.91 -17.87
CA ILE A 70 -10.93 -19.11 -17.03
C ILE A 70 -9.54 -19.73 -16.87
N LYS A 71 -8.79 -19.81 -17.97
CA LYS A 71 -7.41 -20.30 -17.97
C LYS A 71 -6.49 -19.34 -17.22
N ALA A 72 -6.65 -18.03 -17.37
CA ALA A 72 -5.91 -17.02 -16.61
C ALA A 72 -6.13 -17.17 -15.10
N GLU A 73 -7.38 -17.33 -14.65
CA GLU A 73 -7.71 -17.57 -13.26
C GLU A 73 -7.06 -18.86 -12.73
N GLY A 74 -7.13 -19.94 -13.52
CA GLY A 74 -6.48 -21.21 -13.18
C GLY A 74 -4.97 -21.07 -12.98
N ILE A 75 -4.30 -20.37 -13.89
CA ILE A 75 -2.85 -20.06 -13.81
C ILE A 75 -2.55 -19.29 -12.52
N ILE A 76 -3.30 -18.22 -12.23
CA ILE A 76 -3.08 -17.38 -11.05
C ILE A 76 -3.28 -18.20 -9.76
N ARG A 77 -4.30 -19.05 -9.70
CA ARG A 77 -4.56 -19.92 -8.53
C ARG A 77 -3.44 -20.94 -8.30
N ASP A 78 -2.95 -21.54 -9.38
CA ASP A 78 -1.85 -22.52 -9.34
C ASP A 78 -0.56 -21.85 -8.85
N LEU A 79 -0.16 -20.74 -9.48
CA LEU A 79 1.03 -19.98 -9.10
C LEU A 79 0.95 -19.43 -7.67
N PHE A 80 -0.24 -18.99 -7.23
CA PHE A 80 -0.45 -18.57 -5.85
C PHE A 80 -0.14 -19.71 -4.88
N LYS A 81 -0.68 -20.92 -5.16
CA LYS A 81 -0.48 -22.09 -4.31
C LYS A 81 0.98 -22.51 -4.26
N GLU A 82 1.65 -22.52 -5.41
CA GLU A 82 3.08 -22.87 -5.47
C GLU A 82 3.96 -21.84 -4.75
N ARG A 83 3.68 -20.55 -4.93
CA ARG A 83 4.43 -19.46 -4.29
C ARG A 83 4.25 -19.43 -2.77
N THR A 84 3.01 -19.57 -2.30
CA THR A 84 2.65 -19.40 -0.88
C THR A 84 2.62 -20.71 -0.09
N GLY A 85 2.58 -21.85 -0.77
CA GLY A 85 2.43 -23.19 -0.18
C GLY A 85 0.99 -23.57 0.18
N GLN A 86 0.01 -22.71 -0.07
CA GLN A 86 -1.40 -22.94 0.27
C GLN A 86 -2.33 -22.30 -0.75
N SER A 87 -3.54 -22.85 -0.91
CA SER A 87 -4.56 -22.20 -1.75
C SER A 87 -5.09 -20.91 -1.13
N MET A 88 -5.65 -20.02 -1.95
CA MET A 88 -6.31 -18.79 -1.49
C MET A 88 -7.42 -19.07 -0.45
N ASN A 89 -8.20 -20.14 -0.65
CA ASN A 89 -9.25 -20.53 0.31
C ASN A 89 -8.67 -21.00 1.64
N GLN A 90 -7.61 -21.83 1.60
CA GLN A 90 -6.93 -22.27 2.83
C GLN A 90 -6.37 -21.08 3.61
N MET A 91 -5.70 -20.15 2.94
CA MET A 91 -5.19 -18.94 3.59
C MET A 91 -6.32 -18.13 4.25
N ARG A 92 -7.45 -17.95 3.55
CA ARG A 92 -8.62 -17.24 4.08
C ARG A 92 -9.20 -17.95 5.31
N GLU A 93 -9.38 -19.26 5.24
CA GLU A 93 -9.94 -20.05 6.34
C GLU A 93 -9.02 -20.08 7.56
N ASP A 94 -7.70 -20.19 7.34
CA ASP A 94 -6.72 -20.15 8.42
C ASP A 94 -6.71 -18.79 9.13
N ILE A 95 -6.85 -17.70 8.38
CA ILE A 95 -7.00 -16.36 8.96
C ILE A 95 -8.30 -16.26 9.77
N ALA A 96 -9.43 -16.69 9.20
CA ALA A 96 -10.72 -16.66 9.90
C ALA A 96 -10.69 -17.45 11.22
N LYS A 97 -10.08 -18.63 11.23
CA LYS A 97 -9.88 -19.43 12.46
C LYS A 97 -9.05 -18.69 13.51
N ARG A 98 -8.01 -17.96 13.09
CA ARG A 98 -7.20 -17.14 14.02
C ARG A 98 -8.00 -15.97 14.57
N GLU A 99 -8.87 -15.37 13.76
CA GLU A 99 -9.76 -14.29 14.21
C GLU A 99 -10.80 -14.78 15.23
N GLU A 100 -11.25 -16.02 15.14
CA GLU A 100 -12.12 -16.64 16.15
C GLU A 100 -11.36 -17.01 17.43
N ALA A 101 -10.07 -17.30 17.32
CA ALA A 101 -9.21 -17.74 18.42
C ALA A 101 -8.35 -16.62 19.04
N ILE A 102 -8.83 -15.37 18.98
CA ILE A 102 -8.11 -14.23 19.57
C ILE A 102 -8.06 -14.36 21.09
N THR A 103 -6.85 -14.27 21.63
CA THR A 103 -6.55 -14.38 23.06
C THR A 103 -6.55 -13.01 23.74
N ASP A 104 -6.69 -13.00 25.07
CA ASP A 104 -6.62 -11.77 25.87
C ASP A 104 -5.25 -11.08 25.76
N THR A 105 -4.17 -11.85 25.60
CA THR A 105 -2.83 -11.28 25.35
C THR A 105 -2.78 -10.49 24.05
N GLN A 106 -3.43 -10.98 22.98
CA GLN A 106 -3.48 -10.28 21.70
C GLN A 106 -4.39 -9.06 21.75
N ARG A 107 -5.44 -9.09 22.57
CA ARG A 107 -6.28 -7.91 22.87
C ARG A 107 -5.50 -6.83 23.61
N ALA A 108 -4.72 -7.21 24.62
CA ALA A 108 -3.83 -6.30 25.32
C ALA A 108 -2.79 -5.68 24.37
N GLU A 109 -2.23 -6.46 23.44
CA GLU A 109 -1.35 -5.92 22.40
C GLU A 109 -2.10 -4.93 21.48
N ALA A 110 -3.34 -5.22 21.09
CA ALA A 110 -4.14 -4.32 20.28
C ALA A 110 -4.36 -2.96 20.94
N TYR A 111 -4.61 -2.94 22.26
CA TYR A 111 -4.67 -1.71 23.04
C TYR A 111 -3.33 -0.96 23.04
N ALA A 112 -2.22 -1.65 23.34
CA ALA A 112 -0.89 -1.04 23.33
C ALA A 112 -0.55 -0.40 21.96
N ARG A 113 -0.90 -1.06 20.86
CA ARG A 113 -0.75 -0.53 19.49
C ARG A 113 -1.61 0.68 19.23
N ALA A 114 -2.81 0.75 19.80
CA ALA A 114 -3.69 1.90 19.70
C ALA A 114 -3.09 3.12 20.42
N CYS A 115 -2.57 2.95 21.64
CA CYS A 115 -1.91 4.02 22.39
C CYS A 115 -0.63 4.52 21.68
N ALA A 116 0.14 3.62 21.06
CA ALA A 116 1.35 3.96 20.32
C ALA A 116 1.11 4.79 19.04
N ILE A 117 -0.14 5.07 18.66
CA ILE A 117 -0.45 5.93 17.51
C ILE A 117 0.02 7.37 17.76
N GLY A 118 -0.17 7.89 18.99
CA GLY A 118 0.21 9.26 19.33
C GLY A 118 1.71 9.49 19.21
N GLU A 119 2.50 8.56 19.76
CA GLU A 119 3.97 8.56 19.65
C GLU A 119 4.42 8.49 18.19
N LEU A 120 3.83 7.58 17.41
CA LEU A 120 4.16 7.43 15.99
C LEU A 120 3.87 8.71 15.17
N MET A 121 2.79 9.42 15.49
CA MET A 121 2.46 10.70 14.85
C MET A 121 3.42 11.82 15.26
N ALA A 122 3.91 11.82 16.49
CA ALA A 122 4.87 12.81 16.98
C ALA A 122 6.26 12.59 16.35
N ASP A 123 6.70 11.34 16.24
CA ASP A 123 8.03 10.99 15.74
C ASP A 123 8.12 11.00 14.21
N SER A 124 7.02 10.73 13.51
CA SER A 124 7.01 10.68 12.05
C SER A 124 6.60 12.02 11.44
N PRO A 125 7.39 12.58 10.50
CA PRO A 125 7.04 13.84 9.86
C PRO A 125 5.74 13.69 9.04
N LYS A 126 4.78 14.57 9.30
CA LYS A 126 3.52 14.71 8.54
C LYS A 126 2.72 13.40 8.45
N MET A 127 2.72 12.62 9.53
CA MET A 127 1.87 11.44 9.62
C MET A 127 0.51 11.82 10.21
N SER A 128 -0.56 11.66 9.43
CA SER A 128 -1.92 11.80 9.93
C SER A 128 -2.35 10.57 10.73
N PHE A 129 -3.35 10.73 11.58
CA PHE A 129 -3.94 9.66 12.37
C PHE A 129 -4.34 8.46 11.52
N HIS A 130 -5.02 8.68 10.39
CA HIS A 130 -5.44 7.58 9.52
C HIS A 130 -4.26 6.73 9.01
N ARG A 131 -3.13 7.38 8.70
CA ARG A 131 -1.90 6.67 8.25
C ARG A 131 -1.25 5.92 9.40
N ALA A 132 -1.11 6.55 10.56
CA ALA A 132 -0.56 5.92 11.77
C ALA A 132 -1.41 4.73 12.21
N PHE A 133 -2.74 4.88 12.24
CA PHE A 133 -3.69 3.82 12.57
C PHE A 133 -3.61 2.64 11.61
N THR A 134 -3.56 2.91 10.30
CA THR A 134 -3.41 1.85 9.28
C THR A 134 -2.08 1.13 9.43
N HIS A 135 -1.00 1.86 9.71
CA HIS A 135 0.33 1.29 9.93
C HIS A 135 0.35 0.37 11.16
N GLN A 136 -0.14 0.84 12.31
CA GLN A 136 -0.19 0.03 13.53
C GLN A 136 -1.09 -1.20 13.38
N ALA A 137 -2.25 -1.04 12.72
CA ALA A 137 -3.15 -2.17 12.47
C ALA A 137 -2.53 -3.23 11.56
N LYS A 138 -1.79 -2.82 10.52
CA LYS A 138 -1.05 -3.75 9.65
C LYS A 138 -0.01 -4.53 10.45
N GLN A 139 0.79 -3.86 11.28
CA GLN A 139 1.80 -4.53 12.12
C GLN A 139 1.17 -5.53 13.08
N LEU A 140 0.05 -5.15 13.72
CA LEU A 140 -0.71 -6.04 14.60
C LEU A 140 -1.28 -7.25 13.83
N GLY A 141 -1.88 -7.01 12.67
CA GLY A 141 -2.41 -8.07 11.81
C GLY A 141 -1.34 -9.08 11.39
N GLU A 142 -0.13 -8.60 11.05
CA GLU A 142 1.02 -9.44 10.73
C GLU A 142 1.54 -10.23 11.94
N ALA A 143 1.60 -9.62 13.12
CA ALA A 143 2.08 -10.25 14.35
C ALA A 143 1.13 -11.35 14.85
N VAL A 144 -0.19 -11.08 14.81
CA VAL A 144 -1.23 -11.97 15.32
C VAL A 144 -1.69 -12.97 14.24
N GLY A 145 -1.47 -12.66 12.96
CA GLY A 145 -1.86 -13.48 11.82
C GLY A 145 -3.34 -13.34 11.42
N VAL A 146 -3.95 -12.19 11.71
CA VAL A 146 -5.36 -11.84 11.40
C VAL A 146 -5.42 -10.82 10.26
N THR A 147 -6.62 -10.49 9.78
CA THR A 147 -6.75 -9.44 8.78
C THR A 147 -6.46 -8.05 9.33
N ASP A 148 -6.04 -7.12 8.48
CA ASP A 148 -5.95 -5.70 8.84
C ASP A 148 -7.31 -5.16 9.32
N ALA A 149 -8.40 -5.63 8.74
CA ALA A 149 -9.75 -5.26 9.14
C ALA A 149 -10.07 -5.71 10.58
N CYS A 150 -9.70 -6.95 10.93
CA CYS A 150 -9.82 -7.46 12.29
C CYS A 150 -8.90 -6.71 13.27
N ALA A 151 -7.64 -6.49 12.92
CA ALA A 151 -6.69 -5.73 13.73
C ALA A 151 -7.20 -4.31 14.05
N ARG A 152 -7.70 -3.57 13.04
CA ARG A 152 -8.34 -2.26 13.23
C ARG A 152 -9.56 -2.34 14.14
N ARG A 153 -10.35 -3.41 14.04
CA ARG A 153 -11.51 -3.62 14.91
C ARG A 153 -11.08 -3.83 16.36
N LEU A 154 -10.12 -4.70 16.63
CA LEU A 154 -9.59 -4.94 17.97
C LEU A 154 -9.01 -3.67 18.58
N MET A 155 -8.15 -2.95 17.86
CA MET A 155 -7.57 -1.70 18.36
C MET A 155 -8.64 -0.69 18.80
N ARG A 156 -9.75 -0.58 18.05
CA ARG A 156 -10.87 0.29 18.45
C ARG A 156 -11.62 -0.25 19.65
N GLU A 157 -11.96 -1.52 19.65
CA GLU A 157 -12.73 -2.15 20.74
C GLU A 157 -11.98 -2.03 22.08
N GLU A 158 -10.69 -2.37 22.09
CA GLU A 158 -9.88 -2.38 23.31
C GLU A 158 -9.54 -0.97 23.79
N PHE A 159 -9.26 -0.03 22.87
CA PHE A 159 -9.07 1.38 23.25
C PHE A 159 -10.35 1.98 23.84
N ASN A 160 -11.49 1.79 23.19
CA ASN A 160 -12.75 2.34 23.67
C ASN A 160 -13.15 1.74 25.02
N ALA A 161 -12.88 0.45 25.24
CA ALA A 161 -13.16 -0.22 26.51
C ALA A 161 -12.28 0.31 27.66
N ALA A 162 -11.01 0.62 27.38
CA ALA A 162 -10.07 1.10 28.39
C ALA A 162 -10.21 2.61 28.69
N GLU A 163 -10.36 3.43 27.65
CA GLU A 163 -10.34 4.90 27.76
C GLU A 163 -11.74 5.52 27.93
N GLY A 164 -12.80 4.75 27.70
CA GLY A 164 -14.18 5.25 27.73
C GLY A 164 -14.48 6.31 26.65
N SER A 165 -13.59 6.48 25.67
CA SER A 165 -13.70 7.44 24.57
C SER A 165 -13.48 6.74 23.23
N GLU A 166 -14.02 7.31 22.15
CA GLU A 166 -13.84 6.72 20.83
C GLU A 166 -12.44 7.01 20.28
N LEU A 167 -11.71 5.96 19.87
CA LEU A 167 -10.39 6.07 19.23
C LEU A 167 -10.39 7.06 18.05
N GLN A 168 -11.49 7.15 17.31
CA GLN A 168 -11.63 8.08 16.19
C GLN A 168 -11.77 9.55 16.64
N ALA A 169 -12.40 9.80 17.78
CA ALA A 169 -12.49 11.15 18.34
C ALA A 169 -11.10 11.61 18.83
N TRP A 170 -10.41 10.75 19.59
CA TRP A 170 -9.02 10.97 20.00
C TRP A 170 -8.08 11.19 18.81
N GLY A 171 -8.22 10.39 17.75
CA GLY A 171 -7.44 10.55 16.53
C GLY A 171 -7.63 11.88 15.82
N LYS A 172 -8.84 12.45 15.86
CA LYS A 172 -9.09 13.81 15.32
C LYS A 172 -8.37 14.86 16.14
N GLU A 173 -8.38 14.75 17.46
CA GLU A 173 -7.65 15.67 18.35
C GLU A 173 -6.14 15.60 18.09
N LEU A 174 -5.59 14.40 17.87
CA LEU A 174 -4.18 14.24 17.46
C LEU A 174 -3.88 14.89 16.12
N ASP A 175 -4.77 14.75 15.13
CA ASP A 175 -4.59 15.42 13.83
C ASP A 175 -4.60 16.94 13.97
N GLU A 176 -5.42 17.50 14.87
CA GLU A 176 -5.49 18.94 15.12
C GLU A 176 -4.29 19.48 15.90
N THR A 177 -3.79 18.71 16.87
CA THR A 177 -2.71 19.13 17.77
C THR A 177 -1.31 18.84 17.22
N ILE A 178 -1.13 17.76 16.45
CA ILE A 178 0.17 17.31 15.94
C ILE A 178 0.29 17.56 14.44
N TYR A 179 -0.64 17.03 13.65
CA TYR A 179 -0.49 16.99 12.19
C TYR A 179 -0.76 18.34 11.51
N ARG A 180 -1.88 19.02 11.83
CA ARG A 180 -2.24 20.31 11.21
C ARG A 180 -1.15 21.38 11.36
N PRO A 181 -0.55 21.59 12.55
CA PRO A 181 0.53 22.58 12.72
C PRO A 181 1.73 22.31 11.81
N GLN A 182 2.13 21.05 11.64
CA GLN A 182 3.24 20.69 10.76
C GLN A 182 2.96 21.04 9.28
N ILE A 183 1.72 20.82 8.83
CA ILE A 183 1.30 21.13 7.45
C ILE A 183 1.19 22.65 7.22
N GLU A 184 0.68 23.39 8.20
CA GLU A 184 0.55 24.85 8.10
C GLU A 184 1.90 25.55 8.13
N ALA A 185 2.85 25.08 8.95
CA ALA A 185 4.22 25.56 8.94
C ALA A 185 4.88 25.38 7.55
N GLU A 186 4.77 24.19 6.96
CA GLU A 186 5.30 23.93 5.60
C GLU A 186 4.63 24.82 4.54
N LYS A 187 3.31 25.00 4.61
CA LYS A 187 2.59 25.86 3.66
C LYS A 187 3.11 27.29 3.72
N THR A 188 3.36 27.80 4.93
CA THR A 188 3.87 29.15 5.18
C THR A 188 5.32 29.29 4.70
N GLU A 189 6.16 28.28 4.94
CA GLU A 189 7.53 28.24 4.40
C GLU A 189 7.55 28.24 2.88
N ARG A 190 6.69 27.44 2.24
CA ARG A 190 6.57 27.36 0.79
C ARG A 190 6.02 28.64 0.17
N SER A 191 5.10 29.35 0.84
CA SER A 191 4.64 30.66 0.35
C SER A 191 5.74 31.70 0.49
N ASN A 192 6.45 31.74 1.62
CA ASN A 192 7.52 32.70 1.85
C ASN A 192 8.73 32.49 0.92
N SER A 193 9.05 31.24 0.57
CA SER A 193 10.12 30.96 -0.41
C SER A 193 9.72 31.44 -1.81
N ARG A 194 8.47 31.20 -2.23
CA ARG A 194 7.95 31.66 -3.53
C ARG A 194 7.88 33.17 -3.65
N SER A 195 7.49 33.88 -2.59
CA SER A 195 7.46 35.34 -2.57
C SER A 195 8.85 35.98 -2.69
N LYS A 196 9.88 35.35 -2.11
CA LYS A 196 11.27 35.83 -2.20
C LYS A 196 11.87 35.64 -3.60
N ASP A 197 11.50 34.57 -4.29
CA ASP A 197 11.97 34.31 -5.66
C ASP A 197 11.36 35.32 -6.66
N ASP A 198 10.11 35.74 -6.46
CA ASP A 198 9.45 36.76 -7.27
C ASP A 198 10.00 38.18 -7.05
N GLU A 199 10.42 38.54 -5.82
CA GLU A 199 11.04 39.86 -5.54
C GLU A 199 12.50 39.97 -6.02
N SER A 200 13.20 38.85 -6.22
CA SER A 200 14.58 38.84 -6.76
C SER A 200 14.64 38.96 -8.30
N SER A 201 13.49 38.83 -8.96
CA SER A 201 13.35 38.99 -10.41
C SER A 201 13.17 40.47 -10.77
N GLY A 202 14.29 41.21 -10.79
CA GLY A 202 14.33 42.59 -11.27
C GLY A 202 13.70 42.75 -12.66
N PRO A 203 13.17 43.95 -13.00
CA PRO A 203 12.36 44.16 -14.18
C PRO A 203 13.14 43.75 -15.45
N PRO A 204 12.49 43.08 -16.43
CA PRO A 204 13.20 42.65 -17.63
C PRO A 204 13.70 43.89 -18.37
N SER A 205 15.02 44.01 -18.50
CA SER A 205 15.64 45.03 -19.33
C SER A 205 15.16 44.81 -20.78
N ARG A 206 14.24 45.65 -21.25
CA ARG A 206 13.83 45.72 -22.65
C ARG A 206 15.02 46.17 -23.50
N SER A 207 15.80 45.23 -24.03
CA SER A 207 16.71 45.52 -25.13
C SER A 207 15.89 45.70 -26.42
N PRO A 208 16.12 46.78 -27.20
CA PRO A 208 15.39 47.00 -28.46
C PRO A 208 15.81 45.96 -29.49
N ARG A 209 14.84 45.15 -29.95
CA ARG A 209 15.04 44.22 -31.06
C ARG A 209 15.22 45.04 -32.35
N MET A 210 16.45 45.20 -32.80
CA MET A 210 16.76 45.82 -34.09
C MET A 210 16.12 45.01 -35.22
N ALA A 211 15.23 45.66 -35.95
CA ALA A 211 14.68 45.19 -37.20
C ALA A 211 15.81 45.02 -38.24
N ARG A 212 15.96 43.82 -38.79
CA ARG A 212 16.73 43.61 -40.01
C ARG A 212 15.77 43.31 -41.15
N ALA A 213 15.52 44.34 -41.94
CA ALA A 213 14.83 44.26 -43.22
C ALA A 213 15.74 43.65 -44.29
N ALA A 214 15.11 42.80 -45.11
CA ALA A 214 15.32 42.56 -46.54
C ALA A 214 16.74 42.29 -47.08
N PHE A 215 16.90 41.11 -47.70
CA PHE A 215 17.63 41.01 -48.95
C PHE A 215 16.96 40.04 -49.93
N ARG A 216 16.48 40.59 -51.05
CA ARG A 216 15.99 39.92 -52.26
C ARG A 216 17.12 39.11 -52.92
N ARG A 217 16.78 37.99 -53.57
CA ARG A 217 17.33 37.49 -54.85
C ARG A 217 16.28 36.56 -55.47
N SER A 218 15.46 36.99 -56.43
CA SER A 218 15.70 36.94 -57.88
C SER A 218 16.19 35.58 -58.38
N GLY A 219 15.30 34.82 -59.04
CA GLY A 219 15.66 33.74 -59.97
C GLY A 219 16.50 34.27 -61.14
N PRO A 220 17.10 33.41 -61.98
CA PRO A 220 16.38 32.60 -62.97
C PRO A 220 17.06 31.19 -63.15
N GLN A 221 16.75 30.25 -64.04
CA GLN A 221 16.02 30.12 -65.32
C GLN A 221 15.35 28.73 -65.32
#